data_AF-B2JV24-F1
#
_entry.id   AF-B2JV24-F1
#
_cell.length_a   1.000
_cell.length_b   1.000
_cell.length_c   1.000
_cell.angle_alpha   90.00
_cell.angle_beta   90.00
_cell.angle_gamma   90.00
#
_symmetry.space_group_name_H-M   'P 1'
#
loop_
_entity.id
_entity.type
_entity.pdbx_description
1 polymer ?
#
loop_
_entity_poly.entity_id
_entity_poly.type
_entity_poly.pdbx_seq_one_letter_code
_entity_poly.pdbx_strand_id
1 'polypeptide(L)' 'MRNLYVLAAFALLAACQHVPPGAPPMPPPKPEMEPVLPPNASSFWVMGYWKWSGMEWVWIPGHLAPKP' A
#
# COMPACT_ATOMS: atom_id res chain seq x y z
N MET A 1 17.36 20.91 28.38
CA MET A 1 17.88 19.78 27.57
C MET A 1 16.85 18.67 27.33
N ARG A 2 16.01 18.30 28.31
CA ARG A 2 14.93 17.27 28.15
C ARG A 2 13.84 17.65 27.13
N ASN A 3 13.56 18.94 26.95
CA ASN A 3 12.47 19.42 26.07
C ASN A 3 12.84 19.48 24.58
N LEU A 4 14.13 19.45 24.22
CA LEU A 4 14.54 19.40 22.80
C LEU A 4 14.28 18.03 22.18
N TYR A 5 14.41 16.95 22.96
CA TYR A 5 14.17 15.58 22.50
C TYR A 5 12.68 15.33 22.20
N VAL A 6 11.78 15.99 22.93
CA VAL A 6 10.33 15.82 22.74
C VAL A 6 9.87 16.45 21.42
N LEU A 7 10.44 17.57 21.00
CA LEU A 7 10.10 18.22 19.72
C LEU A 7 10.64 17.47 18.50
N ALA A 8 11.82 16.83 18.62
CA ALA A 8 12.38 16.02 17.54
C ALA A 8 11.57 14.73 17.26
N ALA A 9 10.90 14.18 18.27
CA ALA A 9 10.17 12.92 18.14
C ALA A 9 8.86 13.04 17.33
N PHE A 10 8.22 14.22 17.29
CA PHE A 10 6.95 14.42 16.56
C PHE A 10 7.11 14.68 15.07
N ALA A 11 8.28 15.15 14.61
CA ALA A 11 8.52 15.44 13.19
C ALA A 11 8.62 14.17 12.31
N LEU A 12 8.82 13.00 12.92
CA LEU A 12 8.99 11.72 12.21
C LEU A 12 7.66 11.02 11.86
N LEU A 13 6.51 11.54 12.33
CA LEU A 13 5.21 10.86 12.19
C LEU A 13 4.37 11.35 10.98
N ALA A 14 4.85 12.31 10.21
CA ALA A 14 4.03 13.02 9.22
C ALA A 14 4.23 12.57 7.75
N ALA A 15 4.76 11.38 7.49
CA ALA A 15 4.84 10.85 6.13
C ALA A 15 3.59 10.02 5.77
N CYS A 16 2.41 10.64 5.80
CA CYS A 16 1.25 10.03 5.14
C CYS A 16 1.49 10.14 3.63
N GLN A 17 1.76 9.01 2.98
CA GLN A 17 2.05 8.97 1.53
C GLN A 17 0.78 9.32 0.74
N HIS A 18 0.53 10.61 0.56
CA HIS A 18 -0.54 11.14 -0.29
C HIS A 18 -0.03 11.38 -1.72
N VAL A 19 -0.85 11.11 -2.72
CA VAL A 19 -0.54 11.40 -4.13
C VAL A 19 -0.64 12.92 -4.34
N PRO A 20 0.43 13.62 -4.77
CA PRO A 20 0.36 15.06 -4.95
C PRO A 20 -0.57 15.43 -6.12
N PRO A 21 -1.24 16.60 -6.10
CA PRO A 21 -2.17 17.01 -7.16
C PRO A 21 -1.59 17.06 -8.59
N GLY A 22 -0.26 17.17 -8.74
CA GLY A 22 0.45 17.18 -10.02
C GLY A 22 1.06 15.83 -10.43
N ALA A 23 0.80 14.74 -9.68
CA ALA A 23 1.27 13.42 -10.08
C ALA A 23 0.65 12.98 -11.42
N PRO A 24 1.37 12.18 -12.23
CA PRO A 24 0.77 11.53 -13.39
C PRO A 24 -0.47 10.73 -12.98
N PRO A 25 -1.49 10.63 -13.86
CA PRO A 25 -2.66 9.82 -13.58
C PRO A 25 -2.27 8.37 -13.29
N MET A 26 -3.00 7.74 -12.37
CA MET A 26 -2.82 6.32 -12.07
C MET A 26 -3.04 5.48 -13.34
N PRO A 27 -2.13 4.55 -13.68
CA PRO A 27 -2.34 3.66 -14.82
C PRO A 27 -3.57 2.77 -14.63
N PRO A 28 -4.13 2.21 -15.71
CA PRO A 28 -5.20 1.22 -15.61
C PRO A 28 -4.79 0.04 -14.71
N PRO A 29 -5.73 -0.55 -13.94
CA PRO A 29 -5.47 -1.79 -13.23
C PRO A 29 -4.99 -2.87 -14.20
N LYS A 30 -3.99 -3.66 -13.77
CA LYS A 30 -3.54 -4.81 -14.55
C LYS A 30 -4.51 -5.97 -14.32
N PRO A 31 -4.93 -6.69 -15.37
CA PRO A 31 -5.68 -7.93 -15.19
C PRO A 31 -4.82 -8.94 -14.43
N GLU A 32 -5.32 -9.43 -13.31
CA GLU A 32 -4.77 -10.59 -12.60
C GLU A 32 -5.84 -11.67 -12.51
N MET A 33 -5.43 -12.93 -12.71
CA MET A 33 -6.30 -14.07 -12.42
C MET A 33 -6.35 -14.30 -10.91
N GLU A 34 -7.56 -14.39 -10.37
CA GLU A 34 -7.77 -14.95 -9.04
C GLU A 34 -7.49 -16.46 -9.08
N PRO A 35 -6.64 -16.99 -8.19
CA PRO A 35 -6.44 -18.42 -8.08
C PRO A 35 -7.70 -19.10 -7.53
N VAL A 36 -8.00 -20.30 -8.03
CA VAL A 36 -9.08 -21.12 -7.48
C VAL A 36 -8.63 -21.66 -6.11
N LEU A 37 -9.34 -21.26 -5.04
CA LEU A 37 -9.07 -21.71 -3.68
C LEU A 37 -10.00 -22.87 -3.28
N PRO A 38 -9.51 -23.82 -2.45
CA PRO A 38 -10.36 -24.84 -1.84
C PRO A 38 -11.51 -24.23 -1.01
N PRO A 39 -12.66 -24.91 -0.88
CA PRO A 39 -13.78 -24.41 -0.07
C PRO A 39 -13.42 -24.16 1.40
N ASN A 40 -12.45 -24.90 1.94
CA ASN A 40 -11.97 -24.81 3.32
C ASN A 40 -10.67 -23.99 3.46
N ALA A 41 -10.31 -23.15 2.47
CA ALA A 41 -9.12 -22.32 2.54
C ALA A 41 -9.18 -21.36 3.76
N SER A 42 -8.06 -21.22 4.48
CA SER A 42 -7.90 -20.23 5.56
C SER A 42 -7.47 -18.86 5.07
N SER A 43 -7.28 -18.69 3.76
CA SER A 43 -6.86 -17.46 3.10
C SER A 43 -7.88 -16.99 2.06
N PHE A 44 -7.73 -15.74 1.62
CA PHE A 44 -8.46 -15.17 0.50
C PHE A 44 -7.50 -14.44 -0.44
N TRP A 45 -7.88 -14.32 -1.71
CA TRP A 45 -7.10 -13.56 -2.69
C TRP A 45 -7.29 -12.06 -2.49
N VAL A 46 -6.18 -11.34 -2.39
CA VAL A 46 -6.12 -9.88 -2.43
C VAL A 46 -5.63 -9.49 -3.81
N MET A 47 -6.47 -8.78 -4.56
CA MET A 47 -6.13 -8.28 -5.90
C MET A 47 -4.94 -7.31 -5.84
N GLY A 48 -4.06 -7.37 -6.85
CA GLY A 48 -2.98 -6.39 -6.99
C GLY A 48 -3.50 -4.97 -7.19
N TYR A 49 -2.66 -3.98 -6.86
CA TYR A 49 -3.03 -2.58 -6.92
C TYR A 49 -1.83 -1.68 -7.21
N TRP A 50 -2.11 -0.48 -7.72
CA TRP A 50 -1.09 0.54 -7.88
C TRP A 50 -0.85 1.25 -6.55
N LYS A 51 0.41 1.29 -6.11
CA LYS A 51 0.87 2.07 -4.96
C LYS A 51 1.68 3.25 -5.45
N TRP A 52 1.40 4.43 -4.93
CA TRP A 52 2.27 5.58 -5.11
C TRP A 52 3.52 5.44 -4.24
N SER A 53 4.71 5.42 -4.85
CA SER A 53 5.98 5.29 -4.13
C SER A 53 6.46 6.61 -3.52
N GLY A 54 5.87 7.74 -3.94
CA GLY A 54 6.38 9.10 -3.72
C GLY A 54 6.93 9.72 -5.00
N MET A 55 7.29 8.90 -6.00
CA MET A 55 7.84 9.35 -7.29
C MET A 55 7.06 8.77 -8.48
N GLU A 56 6.59 7.54 -8.37
CA GLU A 56 5.94 6.83 -9.46
C GLU A 56 4.86 5.85 -8.96
N TRP A 57 4.07 5.36 -9.91
CA TRP A 57 3.13 4.27 -9.68
C TRP A 57 3.85 2.93 -9.77
N VAL A 58 3.85 2.19 -8.66
CA VAL A 58 4.43 0.85 -8.58
C VAL A 58 3.31 -0.18 -8.45
N TRP A 59 3.34 -1.21 -9.29
CA TRP A 59 2.38 -2.32 -9.21
C TRP A 59 2.73 -3.22 -8.03
N ILE A 60 1.79 -3.40 -7.12
CA ILE A 60 1.87 -4.39 -6.05
C ILE A 60 1.07 -5.60 -6.53
N PRO A 61 1.71 -6.76 -6.76
CA PRO A 61 1.01 -7.96 -7.20
C PRO A 61 -0.01 -8.44 -6.17
N GLY A 62 -1.06 -9.09 -6.63
CA GLY A 62 -1.99 -9.78 -5.75
C GLY A 62 -1.30 -10.90 -4.96
N HIS A 63 -1.88 -11.23 -3.81
CA HIS A 63 -1.35 -12.23 -2.90
C HIS A 63 -2.45 -12.87 -2.07
N LEU A 64 -2.13 -13.98 -1.39
CA LEU A 64 -3.02 -14.61 -0.43
C LEU A 64 -2.84 -13.95 0.94
N ALA A 65 -3.94 -13.52 1.54
CA ALA A 65 -3.98 -13.03 2.90
C ALA A 65 -4.77 -14.01 3.80
N PRO A 66 -4.40 -14.16 5.08
CA PRO A 66 -5.21 -14.92 6.03
C PRO A 66 -6.61 -14.31 6.16
N LYS A 67 -7.64 -15.14 6.31
CA LYS A 67 -8.98 -14.64 6.65
C LYS A 67 -8.96 -13.94 8.02
N PRO A 68 -9.75 -12.86 8.21
CA PRO A 68 -9.88 -12.18 9.49
C PRO A 68 -10.40 -13.08 10.61
#